data_AF-A0A4P9VQS1-F1
#
_entry.id   AF-A0A4P9VQS1-F1
#
_cell.length_a   1.000
_cell.length_b   1.000
_cell.length_c   1.000
_cell.angle_alpha   90.00
_cell.angle_beta   90.00
_cell.angle_gamma   90.00
#
_symmetry.space_group_name_H-M   'P 1'
#
loop_
_entity.id
_entity.type
_entity.pdbx_description
1 polymer ?
#
loop_
_entity_poly.entity_id
_entity_poly.type
_entity_poly.pdbx_seq_one_letter_code
_entity_poly.pdbx_strand_id
1 'polypeptide(L)'
;MKRIVVFIGLLCCVGATYARDAIKVLDIGVMGLASHDLFQWNGRTQQNVENGRLDLSTIFDYQDGQRIAQGGNPKNISNAPVYTITQTLVSFYNGKKQSLLLSGHFRDEQAHSIARKETVKFFIGMVKTSYPRFTGKEFPTMAQNGQVTNEEQAVMRALHDVLPGTIEVIRGFDSQPFSVTDYKYAMTFLSSAELSQPIKMFDGKYDPAYLDVLIPSRGGLQKINLKEQDQAFIETHTDYKLEQMLDELKRYGQQQSHQQYLPSLIDATSFGYHLQALFSKGLCKYNTDGSTNEWMLDVVECN
;
A
#
# COMPACT_ATOMS: atom_id res chain seq x y z
N MET A 1 -53.67 -11.26 -46.90
CA MET A 1 -53.58 -10.62 -45.57
C MET A 1 -52.22 -10.92 -44.97
N LYS A 2 -51.35 -9.91 -44.84
CA LYS A 2 -50.00 -10.02 -44.28
C LYS A 2 -50.10 -10.16 -42.75
N ARG A 3 -49.56 -11.23 -42.17
CA ARG A 3 -49.34 -11.34 -40.72
C ARG A 3 -47.94 -10.81 -40.43
N ILE A 4 -47.89 -9.62 -39.82
CA ILE A 4 -46.68 -9.08 -39.22
C ILE A 4 -46.52 -9.77 -37.86
N VAL A 5 -45.53 -10.63 -37.74
CA VAL A 5 -45.07 -11.14 -36.45
C VAL A 5 -44.08 -10.10 -35.91
N VAL A 6 -44.52 -9.31 -34.93
CA VAL A 6 -43.64 -8.40 -34.18
C VAL A 6 -42.88 -9.25 -33.16
N PHE A 7 -41.61 -9.50 -33.42
CA PHE A 7 -40.66 -9.99 -32.42
C PHE A 7 -40.32 -8.82 -31.49
N ILE A 8 -40.91 -8.79 -30.30
CA ILE A 8 -40.44 -7.93 -29.21
C ILE A 8 -39.23 -8.65 -28.60
N GLY A 9 -38.05 -8.32 -29.11
CA GLY A 9 -36.79 -8.65 -28.46
C GLY A 9 -36.66 -7.81 -27.19
N LEU A 10 -36.99 -8.41 -26.04
CA LEU A 10 -36.69 -7.84 -24.74
C LEU A 10 -35.16 -7.94 -24.55
N LEU A 11 -34.45 -6.91 -25.00
CA LEU A 11 -33.04 -6.70 -24.67
C LEU A 11 -32.97 -6.35 -23.17
N CYS A 12 -32.95 -7.37 -22.32
CA CYS A 12 -32.41 -7.25 -20.96
C CYS A 12 -30.89 -7.04 -21.09
N CYS A 13 -30.49 -5.85 -21.56
CA CYS A 13 -29.19 -5.30 -21.22
C CYS A 13 -29.24 -5.00 -19.72
N VAL A 14 -29.04 -6.05 -18.92
CA VAL A 14 -28.61 -5.91 -17.54
C VAL A 14 -27.25 -5.24 -17.67
N GLY A 15 -27.23 -3.91 -17.64
CA GLY A 15 -26.01 -3.17 -17.43
C GLY A 15 -25.44 -3.71 -16.13
N ALA A 16 -24.40 -4.54 -16.21
CA ALA A 16 -23.61 -4.90 -15.07
C ALA A 16 -23.07 -3.57 -14.55
N THR A 17 -23.73 -3.01 -13.54
CA THR A 17 -23.13 -1.98 -12.70
C THR A 17 -21.95 -2.68 -12.05
N TYR A 18 -20.76 -2.47 -12.60
CA TYR A 18 -19.52 -2.93 -12.01
C TYR A 18 -19.36 -2.16 -10.70
N ALA A 19 -19.99 -2.66 -9.64
CA ALA A 19 -19.73 -2.19 -8.30
C ALA A 19 -18.24 -2.43 -8.05
N ARG A 20 -17.54 -1.36 -7.69
CA ARG A 20 -16.12 -1.43 -7.36
C ARG A 20 -15.92 -2.34 -6.16
N ASP A 21 -14.90 -3.19 -6.23
CA ASP A 21 -14.51 -4.03 -5.11
C ASP A 21 -14.18 -3.17 -3.88
N ALA A 22 -14.74 -3.53 -2.72
CA ALA A 22 -14.44 -2.89 -1.46
C ALA A 22 -12.94 -2.97 -1.13
N ILE A 23 -12.39 -1.93 -0.50
CA ILE A 23 -11.04 -1.97 0.07
C ILE A 23 -11.01 -3.05 1.16
N LYS A 24 -9.92 -3.81 1.22
CA LYS A 24 -9.75 -4.93 2.16
C LYS A 24 -8.59 -4.67 3.12
N VAL A 25 -8.55 -5.43 4.21
CA VAL A 25 -7.40 -5.46 5.14
C VAL A 25 -6.09 -5.80 4.41
N LEU A 26 -6.15 -6.70 3.42
CA LEU A 26 -5.04 -6.99 2.50
C LEU A 26 -4.45 -5.73 1.88
N ASP A 27 -5.32 -4.83 1.41
CA ASP A 27 -4.91 -3.65 0.66
C ASP A 27 -4.21 -2.64 1.59
N ILE A 28 -4.62 -2.57 2.87
CA ILE A 28 -3.89 -1.81 3.90
C ILE A 28 -2.47 -2.33 4.07
N GLY A 29 -2.31 -3.65 4.17
CA GLY A 29 -0.99 -4.27 4.31
C GLY A 29 -0.08 -4.01 3.10
N VAL A 30 -0.63 -4.15 1.89
CA VAL A 30 0.12 -3.94 0.63
C VAL A 30 0.48 -2.47 0.44
N MET A 31 -0.48 -1.56 0.56
CA MET A 31 -0.26 -0.13 0.35
C MET A 31 0.58 0.49 1.47
N GLY A 32 0.44 0.00 2.70
CA GLY A 32 1.29 0.37 3.83
C GLY A 32 2.74 -0.06 3.62
N LEU A 33 2.98 -1.29 3.16
CA LEU A 33 4.35 -1.71 2.82
C LEU A 33 4.91 -0.92 1.63
N ALA A 34 4.11 -0.68 0.60
CA ALA A 34 4.53 0.12 -0.57
C ALA A 34 4.92 1.54 -0.15
N SER A 35 4.17 2.14 0.78
CA SER A 35 4.53 3.42 1.39
C SER A 35 5.88 3.37 2.09
N HIS A 36 6.15 2.32 2.88
CA HIS A 36 7.42 2.18 3.59
C HIS A 36 8.61 1.93 2.66
N ASP A 37 8.39 1.30 1.51
CA ASP A 37 9.41 1.02 0.50
C ASP A 37 9.73 2.27 -0.34
N LEU A 38 8.71 3.03 -0.70
CA LEU A 38 8.87 4.27 -1.46
C LEU A 38 9.43 5.41 -0.62
N PHE A 39 9.16 5.43 0.69
CA PHE A 39 9.68 6.47 1.56
C PHE A 39 9.79 6.05 3.02
N GLN A 40 10.80 6.59 3.68
CA GLN A 40 10.93 6.57 5.11
C GLN A 40 11.40 7.94 5.60
N TRP A 41 10.46 8.70 6.16
CA TRP A 41 10.80 9.96 6.81
C TRP A 41 11.63 9.73 8.07
N ASN A 42 12.80 10.37 8.14
CA ASN A 42 13.59 10.50 9.35
C ASN A 42 13.30 11.86 9.99
N GLY A 43 12.51 11.86 11.07
CA GLY A 43 12.13 13.09 11.76
C GLY A 43 13.28 13.88 12.40
N ARG A 44 14.48 13.29 12.55
CA ARG A 44 15.66 14.00 13.09
C ARG A 44 16.43 14.73 12.00
N THR A 45 16.63 14.09 10.85
CA THR A 45 17.37 14.69 9.72
C THR A 45 16.46 15.42 8.74
N GLN A 46 15.14 15.26 8.87
CA GLN A 46 14.13 15.77 7.95
C GLN A 46 14.40 15.36 6.50
N GLN A 47 14.77 14.10 6.31
CA GLN A 47 15.08 13.53 5.01
C GLN A 47 14.37 12.19 4.83
N ASN A 48 14.00 11.89 3.59
CA ASN A 48 13.63 10.55 3.19
C ASN A 48 14.90 9.69 3.11
N VAL A 49 14.89 8.51 3.72
CA VAL A 49 16.04 7.59 3.72
C VAL A 49 15.84 6.37 2.81
N GLU A 50 14.70 6.24 2.14
CA GLU A 50 14.49 5.23 1.11
C GLU A 50 14.79 5.80 -0.29
N ASN A 51 14.98 4.91 -1.26
CA ASN A 51 15.39 5.27 -2.62
C ASN A 51 14.23 5.70 -3.54
N GLY A 52 12.98 5.59 -3.09
CA GLY A 52 11.80 5.97 -3.88
C GLY A 52 11.37 4.94 -4.93
N ARG A 53 11.77 3.67 -4.78
CA ARG A 53 11.48 2.58 -5.73
C ARG A 53 10.71 1.45 -5.04
N LEU A 54 9.94 0.71 -5.82
CA LEU A 54 9.26 -0.51 -5.35
C LEU A 54 10.18 -1.72 -5.50
N ASP A 55 11.38 -1.64 -4.90
CA ASP A 55 12.43 -2.65 -5.02
C ASP A 55 12.66 -3.46 -3.73
N LEU A 56 11.78 -3.27 -2.75
CA LEU A 56 11.82 -3.89 -1.43
C LEU A 56 13.11 -3.56 -0.65
N SER A 57 13.75 -2.41 -0.89
CA SER A 57 14.89 -1.92 -0.11
C SER A 57 14.58 -1.89 1.38
N THR A 58 13.32 -1.56 1.74
CA THR A 58 12.88 -1.54 3.13
C THR A 58 12.98 -2.91 3.83
N ILE A 59 13.00 -4.01 3.06
CA ILE A 59 13.23 -5.38 3.56
C ILE A 59 14.69 -5.79 3.38
N PHE A 60 15.23 -5.63 2.17
CA PHE A 60 16.48 -6.26 1.74
C PHE A 60 17.73 -5.44 2.01
N ASP A 61 17.64 -4.13 2.06
CA ASP A 61 18.79 -3.24 2.21
C ASP A 61 18.88 -2.64 3.63
N TYR A 62 17.80 -2.74 4.41
CA TYR A 62 17.80 -2.28 5.79
C TYR A 62 18.85 -3.00 6.64
N GLN A 63 19.79 -2.23 7.20
CA GLN A 63 20.96 -2.74 7.93
C GLN A 63 21.74 -3.79 7.13
N ASP A 64 22.04 -3.47 5.86
CA ASP A 64 22.82 -4.31 4.95
C ASP A 64 22.27 -5.75 4.83
N GLY A 65 20.94 -5.88 4.85
CA GLY A 65 20.24 -7.15 4.72
C GLY A 65 20.30 -8.07 5.94
N GLN A 66 20.90 -7.65 7.05
CA GLN A 66 21.01 -8.46 8.27
C GLN A 66 19.64 -8.80 8.89
N ARG A 67 18.60 -8.05 8.51
CA ARG A 67 17.25 -8.17 9.08
C ARG A 67 16.18 -8.72 8.15
N ILE A 68 16.57 -9.29 7.00
CA ILE A 68 15.60 -9.84 6.03
C ILE A 68 14.63 -10.82 6.69
N ALA A 69 15.13 -11.75 7.51
CA ALA A 69 14.30 -12.74 8.20
C ALA A 69 13.26 -12.10 9.15
N GLN A 70 13.54 -10.92 9.70
CA GLN A 70 12.64 -10.17 10.57
C GLN A 70 11.75 -9.17 9.79
N GLY A 71 11.85 -9.12 8.46
CA GLY A 71 11.10 -8.19 7.61
C GLY A 71 11.79 -6.84 7.37
N GLY A 72 13.10 -6.75 7.66
CA GLY A 72 13.92 -5.55 7.46
C GLY A 72 13.58 -4.43 8.44
N ASN A 73 13.11 -3.32 7.91
CA ASN A 73 12.80 -2.11 8.66
C ASN A 73 11.76 -2.38 9.77
N PRO A 74 12.01 -1.96 11.03
CA PRO A 74 11.04 -2.10 12.13
C PRO A 74 9.66 -1.48 11.87
N LYS A 75 9.54 -0.52 10.93
CA LYS A 75 8.22 0.00 10.55
C LYS A 75 7.34 -1.06 9.88
N ASN A 76 7.92 -2.05 9.21
CA ASN A 76 7.20 -3.14 8.55
C ASN A 76 6.54 -4.12 9.54
N ILE A 77 6.89 -4.02 10.83
CA ILE A 77 6.32 -4.82 11.90
C ILE A 77 5.44 -4.00 12.85
N SER A 78 5.05 -2.78 12.45
CA SER A 78 4.30 -1.84 13.30
C SER A 78 2.79 -2.04 13.30
N ASN A 79 2.26 -2.82 12.36
CA ASN A 79 0.86 -3.23 12.32
C ASN A 79 0.72 -4.61 11.65
N ALA A 80 -0.30 -5.37 12.08
CA ALA A 80 -0.48 -6.77 11.67
C ALA A 80 -0.70 -6.97 10.15
N PRO A 81 -1.47 -6.13 9.43
CA PRO A 81 -1.60 -6.24 7.97
C PRO A 81 -0.25 -6.09 7.25
N VAL A 82 0.51 -5.02 7.52
CA VAL A 82 1.82 -4.79 6.89
C VAL A 82 2.80 -5.91 7.26
N TYR A 83 2.80 -6.34 8.52
CA TYR A 83 3.63 -7.47 8.97
C TYR A 83 3.32 -8.75 8.19
N THR A 84 2.04 -9.07 8.00
CA THR A 84 1.62 -10.27 7.27
C THR A 84 2.09 -10.24 5.82
N ILE A 85 1.97 -9.11 5.12
CA ILE A 85 2.46 -8.96 3.75
C ILE A 85 3.98 -9.05 3.71
N THR A 86 4.67 -8.35 4.60
CA THR A 86 6.13 -8.38 4.71
C THR A 86 6.63 -9.81 4.87
N GLN A 87 6.07 -10.58 5.79
CA GLN A 87 6.48 -11.95 6.05
C GLN A 87 6.07 -12.93 4.94
N THR A 88 4.99 -12.64 4.22
CA THR A 88 4.62 -13.37 2.99
C THR A 88 5.72 -13.20 1.93
N LEU A 89 6.23 -11.97 1.75
CA LEU A 89 7.33 -11.69 0.81
C LEU A 89 8.66 -12.33 1.26
N VAL A 90 8.99 -12.24 2.56
CA VAL A 90 10.19 -12.90 3.12
C VAL A 90 10.11 -14.42 2.91
N SER A 91 8.94 -15.02 3.13
CA SER A 91 8.72 -16.45 2.91
C SER A 91 8.86 -16.83 1.43
N PHE A 92 8.28 -16.03 0.54
CA PHE A 92 8.41 -16.22 -0.91
C PHE A 92 9.87 -16.14 -1.36
N TYR A 93 10.60 -15.11 -0.91
CA TYR A 93 12.02 -14.92 -1.18
C TYR A 93 12.85 -16.12 -0.69
N ASN A 94 12.68 -16.53 0.56
CA ASN A 94 13.43 -17.65 1.14
C ASN A 94 13.14 -18.96 0.40
N GLY A 95 11.88 -19.22 0.05
CA GLY A 95 11.50 -20.39 -0.75
C GLY A 95 12.15 -20.40 -2.13
N LYS A 96 12.16 -19.25 -2.82
CA LYS A 96 12.83 -19.10 -4.12
C LYS A 96 14.35 -19.28 -4.00
N LYS A 97 15.00 -18.59 -3.06
CA LYS A 97 16.44 -18.67 -2.86
C LYS A 97 16.86 -20.11 -2.53
N GLN A 98 16.15 -20.77 -1.61
CA GLN A 98 16.45 -22.16 -1.23
C GLN A 98 16.28 -23.12 -2.41
N SER A 99 15.21 -22.98 -3.20
CA SER A 99 14.99 -23.82 -4.38
C SER A 99 16.11 -23.66 -5.42
N LEU A 100 16.62 -22.44 -5.63
CA LEU A 100 17.73 -22.18 -6.55
C LEU A 100 19.04 -22.79 -6.04
N LEU A 101 19.34 -22.66 -4.75
CA LEU A 101 20.53 -23.25 -4.13
C LEU A 101 20.50 -24.79 -4.20
N LEU A 102 19.35 -25.41 -3.93
CA LEU A 102 19.20 -26.87 -4.00
C LEU A 102 19.34 -27.44 -5.42
N SER A 103 19.14 -26.62 -6.47
CA SER A 103 19.38 -27.06 -7.85
C SER A 103 20.86 -27.29 -8.16
N GLY A 104 21.77 -26.74 -7.35
CA GLY A 104 23.22 -26.82 -7.59
C GLY A 104 23.74 -25.95 -8.75
N HIS A 105 22.88 -25.22 -9.46
CA HIS A 105 23.26 -24.40 -10.61
C HIS A 105 23.60 -22.94 -10.28
N PHE A 106 23.23 -22.47 -9.08
CA PHE A 106 23.36 -21.07 -8.69
C PHE A 106 24.17 -20.92 -7.40
N ARG A 107 25.09 -19.95 -7.39
CA ARG A 107 25.78 -19.50 -6.17
C ARG A 107 24.84 -18.63 -5.32
N ASP A 108 25.20 -18.39 -4.06
CA ASP A 108 24.36 -17.62 -3.12
C ASP A 108 23.97 -16.23 -3.65
N GLU A 109 24.92 -15.48 -4.19
CA GLU A 109 24.69 -14.15 -4.77
C GLU A 109 23.71 -14.19 -5.95
N GLN A 110 23.85 -15.19 -6.83
CA GLN A 110 22.97 -15.36 -7.98
C GLN A 110 21.56 -15.77 -7.52
N ALA A 111 21.48 -16.70 -6.58
CA ALA A 111 20.21 -17.14 -6.00
C ALA A 111 19.49 -16.00 -5.27
N HIS A 112 20.23 -15.17 -4.52
CA HIS A 112 19.72 -13.95 -3.89
C HIS A 112 19.16 -12.98 -4.94
N SER A 113 19.94 -12.65 -5.96
CA SER A 113 19.53 -11.67 -6.97
C SER A 113 18.25 -12.09 -7.70
N ILE A 114 18.18 -13.35 -8.14
CA ILE A 114 16.99 -13.91 -8.79
C ILE A 114 15.80 -13.92 -7.83
N ALA A 115 15.99 -14.40 -6.59
CA ALA A 115 14.92 -14.47 -5.61
C ALA A 115 14.36 -13.09 -5.25
N ARG A 116 15.22 -12.07 -5.11
CA ARG A 116 14.80 -10.68 -4.86
C ARG A 116 13.99 -10.14 -6.04
N LYS A 117 14.48 -10.26 -7.27
CA LYS A 117 13.75 -9.82 -8.49
C LYS A 117 12.37 -10.45 -8.62
N GLU A 118 12.27 -11.75 -8.39
CA GLU A 118 10.98 -12.44 -8.42
C GLU A 118 10.06 -12.00 -7.27
N THR A 119 10.61 -11.68 -6.09
CA THR A 119 9.85 -11.17 -4.95
C THR A 119 9.35 -9.74 -5.21
N VAL A 120 10.18 -8.87 -5.80
CA VAL A 120 9.80 -7.53 -6.26
C VAL A 120 8.68 -7.61 -7.28
N LYS A 121 8.80 -8.49 -8.28
CA LYS A 121 7.75 -8.73 -9.27
C LYS A 121 6.43 -9.19 -8.62
N PHE A 122 6.52 -10.11 -7.67
CA PHE A 122 5.36 -10.59 -6.93
C PHE A 122 4.69 -9.46 -6.14
N PHE A 123 5.48 -8.64 -5.43
CA PHE A 123 4.99 -7.50 -4.69
C PHE A 123 4.33 -6.44 -5.57
N ILE A 124 4.96 -6.05 -6.68
CA ILE A 124 4.35 -5.11 -7.65
C ILE A 124 3.02 -5.66 -8.18
N GLY A 125 2.91 -6.99 -8.37
CA GLY A 125 1.63 -7.64 -8.70
C GLY A 125 0.55 -7.45 -7.64
N MET A 126 0.92 -7.55 -6.35
CA MET A 126 0.02 -7.25 -5.24
C MET A 126 -0.41 -5.78 -5.25
N VAL A 127 0.53 -4.85 -5.39
CA VAL A 127 0.26 -3.41 -5.48
C VAL A 127 -0.68 -3.08 -6.63
N LYS A 128 -0.42 -3.64 -7.83
CA LYS A 128 -1.30 -3.50 -9.00
C LYS A 128 -2.73 -3.95 -8.74
N THR A 129 -2.91 -4.98 -7.91
CA THR A 129 -4.21 -5.53 -7.57
C THR A 129 -4.93 -4.70 -6.51
N SER A 130 -4.20 -4.13 -5.54
CA SER A 130 -4.77 -3.30 -4.47
C SER A 130 -5.04 -1.87 -4.89
N TYR A 131 -4.24 -1.31 -5.80
CA TYR A 131 -4.33 0.09 -6.19
C TYR A 131 -5.71 0.52 -6.72
N PRO A 132 -6.36 -0.21 -7.66
CA PRO A 132 -7.68 0.19 -8.15
C PRO A 132 -8.76 0.16 -7.07
N ARG A 133 -8.63 -0.69 -6.03
CA ARG A 133 -9.57 -0.70 -4.89
C ARG A 133 -9.46 0.57 -4.05
N PHE A 134 -8.30 1.20 -3.96
CA PHE A 134 -8.09 2.50 -3.30
C PHE A 134 -8.43 3.70 -4.18
N THR A 135 -7.98 3.67 -5.42
CA THR A 135 -8.00 4.85 -6.30
C THR A 135 -9.16 4.87 -7.27
N GLY A 136 -9.78 3.74 -7.59
CA GLY A 136 -10.79 3.65 -8.64
C GLY A 136 -10.20 3.83 -10.04
N LYS A 137 -8.88 3.72 -10.17
CA LYS A 137 -8.13 3.86 -11.42
C LYS A 137 -7.15 2.71 -11.55
N GLU A 138 -6.89 2.31 -12.79
CA GLU A 138 -5.85 1.33 -13.09
C GLU A 138 -4.47 1.80 -12.58
N PHE A 139 -3.65 0.84 -12.20
CA PHE A 139 -2.29 1.12 -11.77
C PHE A 139 -1.46 1.70 -12.93
N PRO A 140 -0.55 2.66 -12.69
CA PRO A 140 0.26 3.24 -13.75
C PRO A 140 1.02 2.19 -14.56
N THR A 141 0.96 2.31 -15.88
CA THR A 141 1.67 1.42 -16.82
C THR A 141 2.99 1.99 -17.33
N MET A 142 3.21 3.30 -17.13
CA MET A 142 4.44 3.99 -17.49
C MET A 142 5.17 4.43 -16.23
N ALA A 143 6.49 4.24 -16.19
CA ALA A 143 7.30 4.79 -15.13
C ALA A 143 7.69 6.23 -15.44
N GLN A 144 7.85 7.02 -14.38
CA GLN A 144 8.31 8.41 -14.47
C GLN A 144 9.68 8.53 -13.80
N ASN A 145 10.63 9.13 -14.49
CA ASN A 145 11.91 9.44 -13.89
C ASN A 145 11.74 10.59 -12.88
N GLY A 146 12.37 10.46 -11.73
CA GLY A 146 12.33 11.47 -10.68
C GLY A 146 12.41 10.89 -9.28
N GLN A 147 12.58 11.80 -8.32
CA GLN A 147 12.52 11.49 -6.91
C GLN A 147 11.09 11.53 -6.39
N VAL A 148 10.81 10.68 -5.40
CA VAL A 148 9.60 10.80 -4.59
C VAL A 148 9.68 12.10 -3.79
N THR A 149 8.64 12.92 -3.85
CA THR A 149 8.60 14.24 -3.19
C THR A 149 7.83 14.21 -1.87
N ASN A 150 7.92 15.30 -1.10
CA ASN A 150 7.16 15.43 0.14
C ASN A 150 5.65 15.54 -0.12
N GLU A 151 5.22 16.10 -1.25
CA GLU A 151 3.80 16.13 -1.66
C GLU A 151 3.27 14.71 -1.87
N GLU A 152 4.05 13.84 -2.50
CA GLU A 152 3.70 12.45 -2.75
C GLU A 152 3.62 11.64 -1.46
N GLN A 153 4.56 11.88 -0.53
CA GLN A 153 4.51 11.32 0.81
C GLN A 153 3.31 11.86 1.62
N ALA A 154 3.01 13.15 1.52
CA ALA A 154 1.89 13.81 2.19
C ALA A 154 0.54 13.20 1.77
N VAL A 155 0.37 12.87 0.49
CA VAL A 155 -0.86 12.21 0.01
C VAL A 155 -1.04 10.85 0.67
N MET A 156 -0.02 10.00 0.68
CA MET A 156 -0.13 8.68 1.34
C MET A 156 -0.47 8.79 2.82
N ARG A 157 0.03 9.81 3.51
CA ARG A 157 -0.34 10.10 4.91
C ARG A 157 -1.79 10.50 5.06
N ALA A 158 -2.31 11.36 4.18
CA ALA A 158 -3.72 11.75 4.20
C ALA A 158 -4.66 10.55 3.99
N LEU A 159 -4.21 9.52 3.23
CA LEU A 159 -4.98 8.29 3.05
C LEU A 159 -5.12 7.46 4.33
N HIS A 160 -4.43 7.79 5.43
CA HIS A 160 -4.58 7.11 6.71
C HIS A 160 -6.02 7.16 7.28
N ASP A 161 -6.88 8.05 6.76
CA ASP A 161 -8.32 8.06 7.01
C ASP A 161 -8.98 6.67 6.86
N VAL A 162 -8.56 5.88 5.88
CA VAL A 162 -9.17 4.57 5.61
C VAL A 162 -8.71 3.47 6.57
N LEU A 163 -7.69 3.72 7.39
CA LEU A 163 -7.12 2.67 8.24
C LEU A 163 -8.12 2.23 9.32
N PRO A 164 -8.37 0.92 9.46
CA PRO A 164 -9.24 0.41 10.53
C PRO A 164 -8.48 0.36 11.86
N GLY A 165 -9.09 0.85 12.95
CA GLY A 165 -8.52 0.67 14.29
C GLY A 165 -8.64 -0.77 14.78
N THR A 166 -9.72 -1.44 14.40
CA THR A 166 -9.98 -2.84 14.72
C THR A 166 -10.40 -3.65 13.49
N ILE A 167 -10.05 -4.92 13.49
CA ILE A 167 -10.53 -5.93 12.53
C ILE A 167 -11.03 -7.14 13.31
N GLU A 168 -11.75 -8.05 12.67
CA GLU A 168 -12.06 -9.34 13.28
C GLU A 168 -10.93 -10.34 13.00
N VAL A 169 -10.59 -11.16 13.98
CA VAL A 169 -9.65 -12.27 13.81
C VAL A 169 -10.31 -13.59 14.22
N ILE A 170 -10.02 -14.63 13.46
CA ILE A 170 -10.53 -15.98 13.69
C ILE A 170 -9.50 -16.73 14.52
N ARG A 171 -9.88 -17.12 15.73
CA ARG A 171 -9.02 -17.86 16.66
C ARG A 171 -9.78 -19.11 17.11
N GLY A 172 -9.41 -20.25 16.53
CA GLY A 172 -10.20 -21.47 16.70
C GLY A 172 -11.53 -21.37 15.95
N PHE A 173 -12.65 -21.44 16.67
CA PHE A 173 -14.00 -21.35 16.09
C PHE A 173 -14.67 -19.99 16.27
N ASP A 174 -14.04 -19.06 17.01
CA ASP A 174 -14.63 -17.77 17.37
C ASP A 174 -13.98 -16.61 16.60
N SER A 175 -14.81 -15.61 16.28
CA SER A 175 -14.37 -14.29 15.81
C SER A 175 -14.13 -13.39 17.02
N GLN A 176 -13.01 -12.69 17.04
CA GLN A 176 -12.66 -11.76 18.10
C GLN A 176 -12.20 -10.42 17.53
N PRO A 177 -12.56 -9.28 18.15
CA PRO A 177 -12.04 -7.99 17.74
C PRO A 177 -10.54 -7.91 18.06
N PHE A 178 -9.79 -7.39 17.09
CA PHE A 178 -8.34 -7.27 17.14
C PHE A 178 -7.93 -5.83 16.86
N SER A 179 -7.22 -5.21 17.79
CA SER A 179 -6.67 -3.85 17.61
C SER A 179 -5.45 -3.89 16.69
N VAL A 180 -5.56 -3.22 15.54
CA VAL A 180 -4.50 -3.18 14.52
C VAL A 180 -3.35 -2.26 14.93
N THR A 181 -3.61 -1.30 15.82
CA THR A 181 -2.64 -0.28 16.27
C THR A 181 -1.89 -0.66 17.54
N ASP A 182 -2.24 -1.78 18.19
CA ASP A 182 -1.55 -2.23 19.40
C ASP A 182 -0.20 -2.87 19.03
N TYR A 183 0.89 -2.20 19.42
CA TYR A 183 2.25 -2.66 19.17
C TYR A 183 2.53 -4.07 19.71
N LYS A 184 1.81 -4.54 20.74
CA LYS A 184 1.96 -5.90 21.29
C LYS A 184 1.53 -6.97 20.30
N TYR A 185 0.55 -6.65 19.46
CA TYR A 185 -0.02 -7.56 18.48
C TYR A 185 0.43 -7.26 17.06
N ALA A 186 1.29 -6.26 16.86
CA ALA A 186 1.74 -5.84 15.53
C ALA A 186 2.44 -6.95 14.73
N MET A 187 3.04 -7.94 15.39
CA MET A 187 3.63 -9.15 14.77
C MET A 187 2.65 -10.34 14.67
N THR A 188 1.35 -10.07 14.58
CA THR A 188 0.33 -11.11 14.36
C THR A 188 0.17 -11.41 12.87
N PHE A 189 0.30 -12.68 12.49
CA PHE A 189 -0.04 -13.13 11.15
C PHE A 189 -1.55 -13.21 10.97
N LEU A 190 -2.04 -12.61 9.88
CA LEU A 190 -3.43 -12.70 9.47
C LEU A 190 -3.61 -13.80 8.40
N SER A 191 -4.65 -14.60 8.56
CA SER A 191 -5.12 -15.59 7.58
C SER A 191 -5.71 -14.92 6.34
N SER A 192 -5.87 -15.69 5.26
CA SER A 192 -6.50 -15.18 4.04
C SER A 192 -7.93 -14.69 4.25
N ALA A 193 -8.70 -15.35 5.12
CA ALA A 193 -10.04 -14.90 5.47
C ALA A 193 -9.99 -13.53 6.17
N GLU A 194 -9.08 -13.36 7.13
CA GLU A 194 -8.91 -12.11 7.87
C GLU A 194 -8.43 -10.97 6.96
N LEU A 195 -7.48 -11.25 6.05
CA LEU A 195 -7.01 -10.28 5.06
C LEU A 195 -8.11 -9.89 4.04
N SER A 196 -9.08 -10.78 3.78
CA SER A 196 -10.15 -10.54 2.81
C SER A 196 -11.28 -9.65 3.32
N GLN A 197 -11.31 -9.36 4.63
CA GLN A 197 -12.34 -8.53 5.24
C GLN A 197 -12.41 -7.15 4.56
N PRO A 198 -13.61 -6.68 4.19
CA PRO A 198 -13.79 -5.33 3.71
C PRO A 198 -13.56 -4.34 4.87
N ILE A 199 -13.03 -3.17 4.55
CA ILE A 199 -12.90 -2.06 5.49
C ILE A 199 -13.76 -0.88 5.04
N LYS A 200 -13.89 0.12 5.91
CA LYS A 200 -14.61 1.35 5.56
C LYS A 200 -13.99 2.03 4.34
N MET A 201 -14.82 2.77 3.60
CA MET A 201 -14.32 3.74 2.62
C MET A 201 -13.88 5.02 3.34
N PHE A 202 -13.18 5.90 2.63
CA PHE A 202 -12.83 7.24 3.11
C PHE A 202 -14.04 8.01 3.63
N ASP A 203 -13.98 8.50 4.87
CA ASP A 203 -15.05 9.27 5.51
C ASP A 203 -14.56 10.57 6.13
N GLY A 204 -13.28 10.92 5.89
CA GLY A 204 -12.61 12.12 6.38
C GLY A 204 -12.28 12.06 7.87
N LYS A 205 -12.27 10.87 8.48
CA LYS A 205 -12.07 10.66 9.91
C LYS A 205 -11.07 9.55 10.18
N TYR A 206 -9.98 9.91 10.83
CA TYR A 206 -9.09 8.93 11.46
C TYR A 206 -9.89 8.09 12.46
N ASP A 207 -9.67 6.78 12.43
CA ASP A 207 -10.21 5.90 13.46
C ASP A 207 -9.64 6.29 14.83
N PRO A 208 -10.45 6.34 15.90
CA PRO A 208 -10.00 6.73 17.24
C PRO A 208 -8.74 6.00 17.72
N ALA A 209 -8.52 4.75 17.30
CA ALA A 209 -7.33 3.97 17.64
C ALA A 209 -6.02 4.61 17.14
N TYR A 210 -6.08 5.45 16.10
CA TYR A 210 -4.93 6.17 15.55
C TYR A 210 -4.68 7.53 16.19
N LEU A 211 -5.61 8.03 17.01
CA LEU A 211 -5.40 9.26 17.79
C LEU A 211 -4.56 9.01 19.05
N ASP A 212 -4.43 7.73 19.43
CA ASP A 212 -3.94 7.29 20.73
C ASP A 212 -2.93 6.13 20.63
N VAL A 213 -2.14 6.06 19.56
CA VAL A 213 -1.21 4.93 19.28
C VAL A 213 -0.09 4.88 20.30
N LEU A 214 0.20 3.68 20.83
CA LEU A 214 1.35 3.43 21.71
C LEU A 214 2.54 2.92 20.91
N ILE A 215 3.66 3.65 20.92
CA ILE A 215 4.90 3.25 20.26
C ILE A 215 6.03 3.05 21.27
N PRO A 216 6.96 2.10 21.04
CA PRO A 216 8.18 1.99 21.85
C PRO A 216 9.08 3.22 21.72
N SER A 217 9.59 3.72 22.85
CA SER A 217 10.53 4.85 22.94
C SER A 217 11.66 4.56 23.95
N ARG A 218 12.67 5.44 24.03
CA ARG A 218 13.81 5.29 24.97
C ARG A 218 13.38 5.25 26.45
N GLY A 219 12.22 5.81 26.81
CA GLY A 219 11.70 5.86 28.18
C GLY A 219 10.55 4.91 28.47
N GLY A 220 10.26 3.95 27.58
CA GLY A 220 9.08 3.09 27.64
C GLY A 220 8.10 3.40 26.50
N LEU A 221 6.81 3.17 26.72
CA LEU A 221 5.79 3.45 25.69
C LEU A 221 5.47 4.94 25.64
N GLN A 222 5.49 5.49 24.44
CA GLN A 222 5.03 6.84 24.15
C GLN A 222 3.69 6.76 23.43
N LYS A 223 2.71 7.53 23.91
CA LYS A 223 1.45 7.75 23.21
C LYS A 223 1.64 8.84 22.15
N ILE A 224 1.18 8.60 20.94
CA ILE A 224 1.20 9.55 19.82
C ILE A 224 -0.18 9.68 19.18
N ASN A 225 -0.46 10.87 18.65
CA ASN A 225 -1.60 11.12 17.79
C ASN A 225 -1.14 11.11 16.33
N LEU A 226 -1.52 10.09 15.56
CA LEU A 226 -1.09 9.95 14.17
C LEU A 226 -1.62 11.09 13.30
N LYS A 227 -2.85 11.54 13.55
CA LYS A 227 -3.45 12.68 12.82
C LYS A 227 -2.62 13.95 13.00
N GLU A 228 -2.20 14.24 14.23
CA GLU A 228 -1.34 15.41 14.51
C GLU A 228 0.03 15.30 13.82
N GLN A 229 0.63 14.09 13.80
CA GLN A 229 1.90 13.87 13.11
C GLN A 229 1.79 14.03 11.60
N ASP A 230 0.74 13.48 11.00
CA ASP A 230 0.48 13.62 9.58
C ASP A 230 0.16 15.08 9.22
N GLN A 231 -0.65 15.77 10.03
CA GLN A 231 -0.94 17.19 9.85
C GLN A 231 0.33 18.03 9.90
N ALA A 232 1.16 17.84 10.92
CA ALA A 232 2.42 18.56 11.06
C ALA A 232 3.34 18.32 9.86
N PHE A 233 3.43 17.09 9.37
CA PHE A 233 4.22 16.79 8.18
C PHE A 233 3.66 17.50 6.93
N ILE A 234 2.37 17.30 6.64
CA ILE A 234 1.69 17.83 5.44
C ILE A 234 1.81 19.36 5.39
N GLU A 235 1.46 20.03 6.47
CA GLU A 235 1.40 21.50 6.49
C GLU A 235 2.79 22.16 6.58
N THR A 236 3.83 21.42 6.97
CA THR A 236 5.21 21.94 7.00
C THR A 236 5.89 21.81 5.63
N HIS A 237 5.58 20.76 4.86
CA HIS A 237 6.35 20.39 3.67
C HIS A 237 5.58 20.55 2.35
N THR A 238 4.32 20.97 2.42
CA THR A 238 3.46 21.14 1.24
C THR A 238 2.53 22.33 1.43
N ASP A 239 1.89 22.78 0.35
CA ASP A 239 0.85 23.80 0.41
C ASP A 239 -0.53 23.24 0.82
N TYR A 240 -0.63 21.92 1.05
CA TYR A 240 -1.89 21.29 1.45
C TYR A 240 -2.21 21.50 2.92
N LYS A 241 -3.51 21.45 3.22
CA LYS A 241 -4.05 21.37 4.59
C LYS A 241 -4.72 20.02 4.78
N LEU A 242 -4.34 19.29 5.83
CA LEU A 242 -4.87 17.94 6.09
C LEU A 242 -6.41 17.96 6.16
N GLU A 243 -7.00 18.97 6.80
CA GLU A 243 -8.45 19.08 6.93
C GLU A 243 -9.15 19.17 5.56
N GLN A 244 -8.61 19.95 4.62
CA GLN A 244 -9.13 20.05 3.25
C GLN A 244 -8.99 18.73 2.49
N MET A 245 -7.85 18.04 2.66
CA MET A 245 -7.64 16.72 2.07
C MET A 245 -8.66 15.70 2.60
N LEU A 246 -8.93 15.70 3.91
CA LEU A 246 -9.93 14.82 4.53
C LEU A 246 -11.36 15.13 4.06
N ASP A 247 -11.70 16.39 3.84
CA ASP A 247 -13.00 16.79 3.27
C ASP A 247 -13.18 16.33 1.81
N GLU A 248 -12.11 16.38 1.01
CA GLU A 248 -12.10 15.81 -0.34
C GLU A 248 -12.24 14.29 -0.32
N LEU A 249 -11.50 13.59 0.55
CA LEU A 249 -11.59 12.14 0.72
C LEU A 249 -12.99 11.70 1.16
N LYS A 250 -13.60 12.41 2.10
CA LYS A 250 -14.99 12.19 2.53
C LYS A 250 -15.98 12.35 1.37
N ARG A 251 -15.87 13.43 0.59
CA ARG A 251 -16.73 13.65 -0.58
C ARG A 251 -16.59 12.52 -1.59
N TYR A 252 -15.36 12.10 -1.87
CA TYR A 252 -15.09 10.95 -2.72
C TYR A 252 -15.72 9.66 -2.17
N GLY A 253 -15.52 9.32 -0.90
CA GLY A 253 -16.11 8.12 -0.30
C GLY A 253 -17.65 8.11 -0.32
N GLN A 254 -18.28 9.26 -0.09
CA GLN A 254 -19.75 9.43 -0.20
C GLN A 254 -20.25 9.26 -1.64
N GLN A 255 -19.47 9.66 -2.65
CA GLN A 255 -19.83 9.42 -4.05
C GLN A 255 -19.77 7.93 -4.39
N GLN A 256 -18.79 7.20 -3.83
CA GLN A 256 -18.66 5.75 -4.04
C GLN A 256 -19.85 4.95 -3.49
N SER A 257 -20.56 5.46 -2.47
CA SER A 257 -21.73 4.78 -1.90
C SER A 257 -23.04 5.03 -2.65
N HIS A 258 -23.10 5.96 -3.61
CA HIS A 258 -24.39 6.47 -4.12
C HIS A 258 -24.58 6.54 -5.64
N GLN A 259 -23.59 6.25 -6.51
CA GLN A 259 -23.73 6.57 -7.95
C GLN A 259 -23.20 5.53 -8.95
N GLN A 260 -23.83 5.56 -10.14
CA GLN A 260 -23.59 4.70 -11.33
C GLN A 260 -22.33 5.09 -12.14
N TYR A 261 -21.79 6.30 -11.91
CA TYR A 261 -20.50 6.76 -12.43
C TYR A 261 -19.66 7.19 -11.23
N LEU A 262 -18.57 6.46 -10.99
CA LEU A 262 -17.68 6.69 -9.86
C LEU A 262 -16.43 7.40 -10.36
N PRO A 263 -16.23 8.70 -10.06
CA PRO A 263 -14.94 9.31 -10.34
C PRO A 263 -13.85 8.57 -9.56
N SER A 264 -12.66 8.46 -10.13
CA SER A 264 -11.52 7.91 -9.41
C SER A 264 -11.05 8.92 -8.34
N LEU A 265 -10.41 8.46 -7.26
CA LEU A 265 -9.75 9.32 -6.27
C LEU A 265 -8.81 10.31 -6.97
N ILE A 266 -8.10 9.82 -7.99
CA ILE A 266 -7.13 10.60 -8.75
C ILE A 266 -7.79 11.83 -9.41
N ASP A 267 -9.02 11.66 -9.92
CA ASP A 267 -9.74 12.71 -10.63
C ASP A 267 -10.68 13.51 -9.69
N ALA A 268 -11.02 12.96 -8.52
CA ALA A 268 -11.95 13.55 -7.56
C ALA A 268 -11.28 14.47 -6.52
N THR A 269 -9.96 14.36 -6.33
CA THR A 269 -9.22 15.15 -5.34
C THR A 269 -8.13 16.01 -5.98
N SER A 270 -7.87 17.18 -5.38
CA SER A 270 -6.86 18.16 -5.80
C SER A 270 -5.43 17.66 -5.67
N PHE A 271 -5.22 16.57 -4.93
CA PHE A 271 -3.91 15.95 -4.68
C PHE A 271 -3.78 14.56 -5.32
N GLY A 272 -4.85 14.01 -5.90
CA GLY A 272 -4.89 12.63 -6.38
C GLY A 272 -3.82 12.32 -7.43
N TYR A 273 -3.44 13.30 -8.26
CA TYR A 273 -2.37 13.15 -9.24
C TYR A 273 -1.00 12.84 -8.61
N HIS A 274 -0.71 13.33 -7.40
CA HIS A 274 0.53 12.99 -6.69
C HIS A 274 0.56 11.51 -6.29
N LEU A 275 -0.59 10.91 -5.97
CA LEU A 275 -0.66 9.47 -5.74
C LEU A 275 -0.29 8.69 -7.02
N GLN A 276 -0.78 9.14 -8.17
CA GLN A 276 -0.42 8.54 -9.45
C GLN A 276 1.08 8.71 -9.76
N ALA A 277 1.62 9.91 -9.53
CA ALA A 277 3.03 10.22 -9.73
C ALA A 277 3.94 9.39 -8.82
N LEU A 278 3.60 9.25 -7.53
CA LEU A 278 4.32 8.43 -6.56
C LEU A 278 4.54 6.99 -7.08
N PHE A 279 3.46 6.33 -7.49
CA PHE A 279 3.55 4.95 -7.97
C PHE A 279 4.22 4.86 -9.35
N SER A 280 4.05 5.86 -10.22
CA SER A 280 4.75 5.91 -11.50
C SER A 280 6.26 6.05 -11.31
N LYS A 281 6.71 6.89 -10.37
CA LYS A 281 8.13 7.03 -9.99
C LYS A 281 8.68 5.77 -9.33
N GLY A 282 7.86 5.13 -8.49
CA GLY A 282 8.17 3.86 -7.84
C GLY A 282 8.53 2.74 -8.81
N LEU A 283 8.04 2.78 -10.04
CA LEU A 283 8.33 1.80 -11.09
C LEU A 283 9.61 2.08 -11.89
N CYS A 284 10.22 3.26 -11.73
CA CYS A 284 11.36 3.62 -12.56
C CYS A 284 12.60 2.82 -12.19
N LYS A 285 13.28 2.23 -13.18
CA LYS A 285 14.53 1.49 -12.97
C LYS A 285 15.76 2.36 -12.70
N TYR A 286 15.63 3.68 -12.74
CA TYR A 286 16.75 4.59 -12.48
C TYR A 286 16.65 5.13 -11.06
N ASN A 287 17.76 5.17 -10.35
CA ASN A 287 17.90 5.88 -9.08
C ASN A 287 17.95 7.39 -9.33
N THR A 288 17.90 8.16 -8.24
CA THR A 288 18.02 9.62 -8.28
C THR A 288 19.27 10.10 -9.02
N ASP A 289 20.40 9.42 -8.78
CA ASP A 289 21.70 9.76 -9.34
C ASP A 289 21.87 9.30 -10.81
N GLY A 290 20.81 8.75 -11.42
CA GLY A 290 20.81 8.22 -12.78
C GLY A 290 21.39 6.80 -12.90
N SER A 291 21.89 6.21 -11.81
CA SER A 291 22.33 4.81 -11.83
C SER A 291 21.15 3.87 -12.05
N THR A 292 21.39 2.70 -12.63
CA THR A 292 20.35 1.68 -12.80
C THR A 292 20.16 0.94 -11.48
N ASN A 293 18.93 0.91 -10.99
CA ASN A 293 18.51 0.05 -9.90
C ASN A 293 18.33 -1.37 -10.44
N GLU A 294 19.25 -2.26 -10.11
CA GLU A 294 19.28 -3.60 -10.66
C GLU A 294 18.11 -4.49 -10.22
N TRP A 295 17.36 -4.10 -9.19
CA TRP A 295 16.25 -4.86 -8.61
C TRP A 295 14.92 -4.58 -9.28
N MET A 296 14.81 -3.45 -9.97
CA MET A 296 13.61 -3.03 -10.68
C MET A 296 13.36 -3.87 -11.93
N LEU A 297 12.10 -3.91 -12.37
CA LEU A 297 11.68 -4.70 -13.52
C LEU A 297 12.05 -3.98 -14.84
N ASP A 298 12.86 -4.62 -15.69
CA ASP A 298 13.31 -4.06 -16.97
C ASP A 298 12.19 -3.81 -18.00
N VAL A 299 10.99 -4.35 -17.76
CA VAL A 299 9.85 -4.28 -18.70
C VAL A 299 9.04 -3.00 -18.62
N VAL A 300 9.34 -2.10 -17.67
CA VAL A 300 8.65 -0.81 -17.55
C VAL A 300 9.53 0.28 -18.13
N GLU A 301 9.09 0.89 -19.23
CA GLU A 301 9.74 2.07 -19.79
C GLU A 301 9.65 3.23 -18.78
N CYS A 302 10.80 3.85 -18.49
CA CYS A 302 10.90 5.01 -17.62
C CYS A 302 11.25 6.24 -18.46
N ASN A 303 10.33 7.22 -18.46
CA ASN A 303 10.42 8.47 -19.20
C ASN A 303 10.80 9.64 -18.29
#